data_AF-A0A916WR17-F1
#
_entry.id   AF-A0A916WR17-F1
#
_cell.length_a   1.000
_cell.length_b   1.000
_cell.length_c   1.000
_cell.angle_alpha   90.00
_cell.angle_beta   90.00
_cell.angle_gamma   90.00
#
_symmetry.space_group_name_H-M   'P 1'
#
loop_
_entity.id
_entity.type
_entity.pdbx_description
1 polymer ?
#
loop_
_entity_poly.entity_id
_entity_poly.type
_entity_poly.pdbx_seq_one_letter_code
_entity_poly.pdbx_strand_id
1 'polypeptide(L)'
;MTTTAATTLENQILDQLHRLDPTDEELVPWSTIRRHLTGTFWGQVEALQSLVEEGDVVTVKINGRTYVGICDEFCKAADLASTRRGQPRELLVL
;
A
#
# COMPACT_ATOMS: atom_id res chain seq x y z
N MET A 1 9.68 18.43 10.95
CA MET A 1 8.88 18.90 9.80
C MET A 1 9.60 18.44 8.54
N THR A 2 9.17 17.32 7.95
CA THR A 2 9.81 16.67 6.78
C THR A 2 8.76 16.16 5.78
N THR A 3 7.55 16.73 5.82
CA THR A 3 6.32 16.12 5.31
C THR A 3 6.11 16.22 3.79
N THR A 4 6.97 16.90 3.02
CA THR A 4 6.71 17.10 1.57
C THR A 4 7.15 15.91 0.68
N ALA A 5 8.16 15.14 1.10
CA ALA A 5 8.70 14.05 0.27
C ALA A 5 7.88 12.75 0.38
N ALA A 6 7.34 12.43 1.57
CA ALA A 6 6.52 11.24 1.80
C ALA A 6 5.27 11.24 0.90
N THR A 7 4.56 12.38 0.85
CA THR A 7 3.37 12.56 0.01
C THR A 7 3.67 12.39 -1.48
N THR A 8 4.90 12.67 -1.91
CA THR A 8 5.29 12.53 -3.32
C THR A 8 5.50 11.07 -3.74
N LEU A 9 5.99 10.21 -2.84
CA LEU A 9 6.12 8.77 -3.11
C LEU A 9 4.80 8.03 -2.94
N GLU A 10 4.01 8.41 -1.93
CA GLU A 10 2.65 7.88 -1.71
C GLU A 10 1.78 8.11 -2.97
N ASN A 11 1.75 9.35 -3.48
CA ASN A 11 1.04 9.67 -4.72
C ASN A 11 1.57 8.87 -5.92
N GLN A 12 2.89 8.70 -6.06
CA GLN A 12 3.46 7.87 -7.13
C GLN A 12 3.01 6.42 -7.02
N ILE A 13 2.92 5.86 -5.81
CA ILE A 13 2.44 4.48 -5.59
C ILE A 13 0.99 4.35 -6.04
N LEU A 14 0.13 5.27 -5.60
CA LEU A 14 -1.30 5.29 -5.97
C LEU A 14 -1.49 5.46 -7.48
N ASP A 15 -0.79 6.41 -8.10
CA ASP A 15 -0.83 6.62 -9.56
C ASP A 15 -0.40 5.36 -10.33
N GLN A 16 0.63 4.64 -9.85
CA GLN A 16 1.07 3.41 -10.48
C GLN A 16 0.08 2.27 -10.29
N LEU A 17 -0.58 2.18 -9.13
CA LEU A 17 -1.63 1.18 -8.89
C LEU A 17 -2.80 1.41 -9.84
N HIS A 18 -3.38 2.60 -9.90
CA HIS A 18 -4.47 2.92 -10.83
C HIS A 18 -4.10 2.72 -12.30
N ARG A 19 -2.82 2.89 -12.67
CA ARG A 19 -2.36 2.64 -14.03
C ARG A 19 -2.26 1.15 -14.36
N LEU A 20 -1.82 0.34 -13.40
CA LEU A 20 -1.57 -1.09 -13.58
C LEU A 20 -2.84 -1.92 -13.38
N ASP A 21 -3.74 -1.44 -12.53
CA ASP A 21 -5.05 -1.98 -12.26
C ASP A 21 -6.06 -0.81 -12.21
N PRO A 22 -6.64 -0.41 -13.36
CA PRO A 22 -7.61 0.68 -13.41
C PRO A 22 -8.98 0.30 -12.83
N THR A 23 -9.18 -0.98 -12.52
CA THR A 23 -10.41 -1.50 -11.92
C THR A 23 -10.35 -1.53 -10.40
N ASP A 24 -9.18 -1.34 -9.81
CA ASP A 24 -8.93 -1.44 -8.36
C ASP A 24 -9.36 -2.80 -7.76
N GLU A 25 -9.39 -3.87 -8.57
CA GLU A 25 -9.84 -5.22 -8.23
C GLU A 25 -8.69 -6.25 -8.17
N GLU A 26 -7.50 -5.91 -8.68
CA GLU A 26 -6.37 -6.80 -8.81
C GLU A 26 -5.19 -6.45 -7.89
N LEU A 27 -4.50 -7.50 -7.45
CA LEU A 27 -3.28 -7.38 -6.66
C LEU A 27 -2.06 -7.29 -7.58
N VAL A 28 -1.36 -6.16 -7.53
CA VAL A 28 -0.18 -5.89 -8.35
C VAL A 28 1.10 -6.25 -7.57
N PRO A 29 2.05 -7.00 -8.16
CA PRO A 29 3.32 -7.28 -7.49
C PRO A 29 4.05 -6.00 -7.11
N TRP A 30 4.50 -5.87 -5.85
CA TRP A 30 5.25 -4.69 -5.39
C TRP A 30 6.50 -4.41 -6.25
N SER A 31 7.13 -5.49 -6.72
CA SER A 31 8.30 -5.37 -7.60
C SER A 31 8.02 -4.69 -8.93
N THR A 32 6.76 -4.70 -9.40
CA THR A 32 6.32 -4.02 -10.63
C THR A 32 6.14 -2.54 -10.36
N ILE A 33 5.44 -2.19 -9.26
CA ILE A 33 5.21 -0.79 -8.85
C ILE A 33 6.55 -0.08 -8.58
N ARG A 34 7.41 -0.65 -7.74
CA ARG A 34 8.66 -0.02 -7.28
C ARG A 34 9.62 0.37 -8.40
N ARG A 35 9.57 -0.30 -9.55
CA ARG A 35 10.44 -0.01 -10.70
C ARG A 35 10.14 1.34 -11.35
N HIS A 36 8.95 1.89 -11.07
CA HIS A 36 8.49 3.16 -11.59
C HIS A 36 8.56 4.29 -10.56
N LEU A 37 8.94 3.98 -9.32
CA LEU A 37 9.05 4.95 -8.24
C LEU A 37 10.43 5.58 -8.24
N THR A 38 10.46 6.87 -7.90
CA THR A 38 11.70 7.59 -7.63
C THR A 38 12.18 7.34 -6.19
N GLY A 39 13.27 7.98 -5.78
CA GLY A 39 13.77 7.92 -4.40
C GLY A 39 14.53 6.64 -4.03
N THR A 40 14.74 6.44 -2.73
CA THR A 40 15.47 5.30 -2.19
C THR A 40 14.53 4.14 -1.90
N PHE A 41 15.07 2.91 -1.84
CA PHE A 41 14.28 1.73 -1.48
C PHE A 41 13.57 1.91 -0.13
N TRP A 42 14.27 2.42 0.89
CA TRP A 42 13.67 2.64 2.22
C TRP A 42 12.58 3.71 2.19
N GLY A 43 12.77 4.81 1.46
CA GLY A 43 11.72 5.83 1.32
C GLY A 43 10.47 5.29 0.62
N GLN A 44 10.64 4.40 -0.36
CA GLN A 44 9.50 3.72 -1.02
C GLN A 44 8.76 2.78 -0.07
N VAL A 45 9.49 2.05 0.78
CA VAL A 45 8.90 1.16 1.79
C VAL A 45 8.16 1.96 2.87
N GLU A 46 8.75 3.04 3.36
CA GLU A 46 8.11 3.94 4.33
C GLU A 46 6.82 4.55 3.77
N ALA A 47 6.83 5.01 2.51
CA ALA A 47 5.63 5.52 1.84
C ALA A 47 4.55 4.42 1.67
N LEU A 48 4.94 3.19 1.28
CA LEU A 48 4.00 2.08 1.18
C LEU A 48 3.41 1.73 2.55
N GLN A 49 4.23 1.72 3.60
CA GLN A 49 3.77 1.45 4.96
C GLN A 49 2.78 2.52 5.43
N SER A 50 3.06 3.79 5.17
CA SER A 50 2.16 4.92 5.45
C SER A 50 0.78 4.70 4.82
N LEU A 51 0.71 4.37 3.53
CA LEU A 51 -0.56 4.07 2.84
C LEU A 51 -1.32 2.88 3.44
N VAL A 52 -0.62 1.85 3.91
CA VAL A 52 -1.23 0.70 4.59
C VAL A 52 -1.79 1.11 5.96
N GLU A 53 -1.07 1.95 6.69
CA GLU A 53 -1.50 2.49 7.99
C GLU A 53 -2.69 3.46 7.85
N GLU A 54 -2.78 4.19 6.75
CA GLU A 54 -3.92 5.02 6.40
C GLU A 54 -5.11 4.20 5.87
N GLY A 55 -4.85 2.96 5.44
CA GLY A 55 -5.84 2.04 4.92
C GLY A 55 -6.25 2.34 3.48
N ASP A 56 -5.42 3.07 2.73
CA ASP A 56 -5.65 3.39 1.32
C ASP A 56 -5.19 2.27 0.39
N VAL A 57 -4.23 1.46 0.83
CA VAL A 57 -3.80 0.25 0.12
C VAL A 57 -3.75 -0.94 1.07
N VAL A 58 -3.83 -2.13 0.50
CA VAL A 58 -3.60 -3.38 1.21
C VAL A 58 -2.36 -4.07 0.64
N THR A 59 -1.65 -4.80 1.51
CA THR A 59 -0.52 -5.63 1.08
C THR A 59 -0.76 -7.08 1.49
N VAL A 60 -0.39 -8.00 0.61
CA VAL A 60 -0.46 -9.44 0.88
C VAL A 60 0.81 -10.13 0.39
N LYS A 61 1.27 -11.11 1.14
CA LYS A 61 2.44 -11.92 0.77
C LYS A 61 1.97 -13.28 0.26
N ILE A 62 2.26 -13.59 -1.01
CA ILE A 62 1.91 -14.85 -1.66
C ILE A 62 3.20 -15.48 -2.18
N ASN A 63 3.53 -16.69 -1.71
CA ASN A 63 4.75 -17.42 -2.08
C ASN A 63 6.04 -16.57 -1.98
N GLY A 64 6.16 -15.81 -0.89
CA GLY A 64 7.32 -14.95 -0.63
C GLY A 64 7.39 -13.66 -1.45
N ARG A 65 6.36 -13.36 -2.26
CA ARG A 65 6.25 -12.11 -3.02
C ARG A 65 5.16 -11.22 -2.43
N THR A 66 5.47 -9.95 -2.25
CA THR A 66 4.47 -8.94 -1.87
C THR A 66 3.68 -8.51 -3.09
N TYR A 67 2.37 -8.45 -2.92
CA TYR A 67 1.43 -7.80 -3.81
C TYR A 67 0.74 -6.66 -3.06
N VAL A 68 0.35 -5.65 -3.82
CA VAL A 68 -0.28 -4.42 -3.34
C VAL A 68 -1.55 -4.20 -4.16
N GLY A 69 -2.64 -3.86 -3.51
CA GLY A 69 -3.89 -3.47 -4.17
C GLY A 69 -4.50 -2.24 -3.50
N ILE A 70 -5.39 -1.57 -4.21
CA ILE A 70 -6.15 -0.46 -3.65
C ILE A 70 -7.22 -1.00 -2.71
N CYS A 71 -7.39 -0.33 -1.58
CA CYS A 71 -8.35 -0.71 -0.55
C CYS A 71 -9.72 -0.12 -0.89
N ASP A 72 -10.66 -0.97 -1.32
CA ASP A 72 -12.04 -0.57 -1.59
C ASP A 72 -12.83 -0.29 -0.29
N GLU A 73 -14.09 0.14 -0.41
CA GLU A 73 -14.94 0.40 0.77
C GLU A 73 -15.10 -0.83 1.67
N PHE A 74 -15.08 -2.03 1.09
CA PHE A 74 -15.22 -3.27 1.85
C PHE A 74 -13.97 -3.56 2.69
N CYS A 75 -12.78 -3.43 2.09
CA CYS A 75 -11.51 -3.55 2.79
C CYS A 75 -11.38 -2.50 3.90
N LYS A 76 -11.77 -1.25 3.64
CA LYS A 76 -11.81 -0.18 4.66
C LYS A 76 -12.78 -0.51 5.81
N ALA A 77 -13.97 -1.03 5.51
CA ALA A 77 -14.93 -1.45 6.52
C ALA A 77 -14.43 -2.64 7.35
N ALA A 78 -13.74 -3.60 6.73
CA ALA A 78 -13.14 -4.75 7.40
C ALA A 78 -11.97 -4.35 8.32
N ASP A 79 -11.14 -3.39 7.88
CA ASP A 79 -10.05 -2.82 8.69
C ASP A 79 -10.58 -2.04 9.90
N LEU A 80 -11.60 -1.19 9.70
CA LEU A 80 -12.31 -0.50 10.78
C LEU A 80 -12.93 -1.48 11.79
N ALA A 81 -13.51 -2.57 11.31
CA ALA A 81 -14.09 -3.60 12.18
C ALA A 81 -13.01 -4.32 13.01
N SER A 82 -11.87 -4.63 12.41
CA SER A 82 -10.71 -5.26 13.09
C SER A 82 -10.11 -4.31 14.14
N THR A 83 -9.94 -3.04 13.78
CA THR A 83 -9.46 -1.98 14.69
C THR A 83 -10.38 -1.82 15.90
N ARG A 84 -11.71 -1.80 15.71
CA ARG A 84 -12.69 -1.74 16.82
C ARG A 84 -12.61 -2.95 17.76
N ARG A 85 -12.17 -4.11 17.26
CA ARG A 85 -11.95 -5.33 18.06
C ARG A 85 -10.60 -5.34 18.77
N GLY A 86 -9.78 -4.30 18.62
CA GLY A 86 -8.43 -4.23 19.17
C GLY A 86 -7.46 -5.20 18.52
N GLN A 87 -7.77 -5.70 17.32
CA GLN A 87 -6.84 -6.54 16.56
C GLN A 87 -5.79 -5.64 15.91
N PRO A 88 -4.49 -5.93 16.09
CA PRO A 88 -3.46 -5.16 15.43
C PRO A 88 -3.58 -5.35 13.91
N ARG A 89 -3.30 -4.30 13.15
CA ARG A 89 -3.07 -4.45 11.72
C ARG A 89 -1.84 -5.34 11.54
N GLU A 90 -2.03 -6.57 11.08
CA GLU A 90 -0.91 -7.42 10.72
C GLU A 90 -0.26 -6.84 9.46
N LEU A 91 0.75 -6.00 9.67
CA LEU A 91 1.72 -5.69 8.64
C LEU A 91 2.40 -7.00 8.25
N LEU A 92 1.99 -7.58 7.13
CA LEU A 92 2.70 -8.68 6.50
C LEU A 92 4.04 -8.14 6.02
N VAL A 93 5.03 -8.23 6.91
CA VAL A 93 6.37 -7.68 6.75
C VAL A 93 6.93 -8.04 5.37
N LEU A 94 7.19 -6.98 4.60
CA LEU A 94 7.69 -7.00 3.22
C LEU A 94 9.01 -7.78 3.13
#